data_AF-A0A1G6L714-F1
#
_entry.id   AF-A0A1G6L714-F1
#
_cell.length_a   1.000
_cell.length_b   1.000
_cell.length_c   1.000
_cell.angle_alpha   90.00
_cell.angle_beta   90.00
_cell.angle_gamma   90.00
#
_symmetry.space_group_name_H-M   'P 1'
#
loop_
_entity.id
_entity.type
_entity.pdbx_description
1 polymer ?
#
loop_
_entity_poly.entity_id
_entity_poly.type
_entity_poly.pdbx_seq_one_letter_code
_entity_poly.pdbx_strand_id
1 'polypeptide(L)'
;MTVWLFRAGKQGEYENKFLEDERIYLTWDDLNINLKEIASKEALYKRLVEHYELDKEKTAINWASQIWPIANAMEIGNLVVLPSKFNRTIHVGEVTGD
;
A
#
# COMPACT_ATOMS: atom_id res chain seq x y z
N MET A 1 -15.53 -9.56 6.17
CA MET A 1 -14.77 -8.51 6.89
C MET A 1 -13.31 -8.92 6.91
N THR A 2 -12.44 -8.15 6.26
CA THR A 2 -11.00 -8.41 6.12
C THR A 2 -10.21 -7.41 6.97
N VAL A 3 -9.08 -7.85 7.52
CA VAL A 3 -8.15 -7.00 8.27
C VAL A 3 -6.86 -6.86 7.48
N TRP A 4 -6.46 -5.61 7.21
CA TRP A 4 -5.27 -5.26 6.46
C TRP A 4 -4.16 -4.76 7.39
N LEU A 5 -2.95 -5.26 7.22
CA LEU A 5 -1.78 -4.78 7.95
C LEU A 5 -1.02 -3.76 7.09
N PHE A 6 -0.96 -2.52 7.56
CA PHE A 6 -0.12 -1.49 6.98
C PHE A 6 1.10 -1.21 7.85
N ARG A 7 2.19 -0.87 7.19
CA ARG A 7 3.41 -0.38 7.83
C ARG A 7 3.75 0.94 7.15
N ALA A 8 3.78 2.01 7.92
CA ALA A 8 4.00 3.36 7.41
C ALA A 8 5.51 3.63 7.18
N GLY A 9 6.12 2.79 6.34
CA GLY A 9 7.57 2.80 6.09
C GLY A 9 8.36 1.84 6.99
N LYS A 10 9.65 1.69 6.68
CA LYS A 10 10.51 0.73 7.39
C LYS A 10 10.76 1.16 8.83
N GLN A 11 10.92 2.47 9.03
CA GLN A 11 11.19 3.12 10.31
C GLN A 11 9.96 3.83 10.89
N GLY A 12 8.81 3.79 10.20
CA GLY A 12 7.60 4.52 10.61
C GLY A 12 7.60 5.97 10.13
N GLU A 13 8.45 6.31 9.15
CA GLU A 13 8.61 7.65 8.59
C GLU A 13 7.30 8.28 8.09
N TYR A 14 6.29 7.48 7.77
CA TYR A 14 4.97 7.93 7.31
C TYR A 14 3.85 7.78 8.36
N GLU A 15 4.15 7.32 9.58
CA GLU A 15 3.13 6.99 10.58
C GLU A 15 2.29 8.20 10.97
N ASN A 16 2.93 9.33 11.28
CA ASN A 16 2.23 10.58 11.61
C ASN A 16 1.35 11.04 10.44
N LYS A 17 1.84 10.92 9.20
CA LYS A 17 1.07 11.27 8.01
C LYS A 17 -0.21 10.42 7.91
N PHE A 18 -0.12 9.12 8.16
CA PHE A 18 -1.29 8.23 8.10
C PHE A 18 -2.34 8.62 9.15
N LEU A 19 -1.89 8.98 10.36
CA LEU A 19 -2.76 9.31 11.49
C LEU A 19 -3.37 10.71 11.38
N GLU A 20 -2.57 11.71 10.98
CA GLU A 20 -3.00 13.10 10.83
C GLU A 20 -3.97 13.27 9.64
N ASP A 21 -3.69 12.60 8.52
CA ASP A 21 -4.55 12.66 7.33
C ASP A 21 -5.74 11.68 7.40
N GLU A 22 -5.80 10.83 8.43
CA GLU A 22 -6.75 9.72 8.59
C GLU A 22 -6.83 8.83 7.34
N ARG A 23 -5.68 8.58 6.71
CA ARG A 23 -5.57 7.90 5.40
C ARG A 23 -4.39 6.95 5.38
N ILE A 24 -4.54 5.86 4.63
CA ILE A 24 -3.41 4.99 4.26
C ILE A 24 -2.85 5.36 2.91
N TYR A 25 -1.55 5.17 2.73
CA TYR A 25 -0.85 5.49 1.49
C TYR A 25 -0.01 4.31 1.01
N LEU A 26 0.14 4.24 -0.31
CA LEU A 26 1.26 3.53 -0.93
C LEU A 26 2.50 4.40 -0.78
N THR A 27 3.53 3.88 -0.13
CA THR A 27 4.75 4.61 0.23
C THR A 27 5.91 4.29 -0.73
N TRP A 28 5.57 3.98 -1.99
CA TRP A 28 6.55 3.83 -3.06
C TRP A 28 6.81 5.20 -3.68
N ASP A 29 8.06 5.66 -3.59
CA ASP A 29 8.48 6.94 -4.15
C ASP A 29 8.19 6.98 -5.66
N ASP A 30 7.73 8.13 -6.15
CA ASP A 30 7.40 8.37 -7.56
C ASP A 30 6.40 7.40 -8.20
N LEU A 31 5.56 6.69 -7.42
CA LEU A 31 4.50 5.84 -7.95
C LEU A 31 3.32 6.68 -8.47
N ASN A 32 3.52 7.38 -9.59
CA ASN A 32 2.50 8.22 -10.22
C ASN A 32 1.76 7.47 -11.35
N ILE A 33 1.13 6.35 -11.01
CA ILE A 33 0.40 5.50 -11.94
C ILE A 33 -1.03 5.33 -11.44
N ASN A 34 -2.02 5.50 -12.33
CA ASN A 34 -3.41 5.21 -12.00
C ASN A 34 -3.62 3.68 -11.92
N LEU A 35 -3.64 3.14 -10.71
CA LEU A 35 -3.80 1.71 -10.47
C LEU A 35 -5.16 1.16 -10.94
N LYS A 36 -6.20 2.01 -11.03
CA LYS A 36 -7.52 1.61 -11.52
C LYS A 36 -7.54 1.31 -13.02
N GLU A 37 -6.55 1.78 -13.77
CA GLU A 37 -6.43 1.54 -15.22
C GLU A 37 -5.64 0.27 -15.55
N ILE A 38 -5.06 -0.39 -14.55
CA ILE A 38 -4.25 -1.58 -14.78
C ILE A 38 -5.14 -2.83 -14.79
N ALA A 39 -5.16 -3.53 -15.93
CA ALA A 39 -6.08 -4.65 -16.17
C ALA A 39 -5.77 -5.93 -15.38
N SER A 40 -4.54 -6.13 -14.91
CA SER A 40 -4.18 -7.32 -14.14
C SER A 40 -2.95 -7.11 -13.26
N LYS A 41 -2.76 -7.99 -12.27
CA LYS A 41 -1.56 -7.99 -11.41
C LYS A 41 -0.27 -8.18 -12.22
N GLU A 42 -0.31 -8.97 -13.28
CA GLU A 42 0.80 -9.19 -14.21
C GLU A 42 1.10 -7.91 -15.02
N ALA A 43 0.07 -7.15 -15.40
CA ALA A 43 0.25 -5.85 -16.04
C ALA A 43 0.86 -4.83 -15.07
N LEU A 44 0.44 -4.81 -13.80
CA LEU A 44 1.06 -3.98 -12.75
C LEU A 44 2.53 -4.33 -12.58
N TYR A 45 2.85 -5.61 -12.50
CA TYR A 45 4.22 -6.09 -12.44
C TYR A 45 5.08 -5.52 -13.58
N LYS A 46 4.65 -5.68 -14.84
CA LYS A 46 5.38 -5.17 -16.00
C LYS A 46 5.55 -3.66 -15.95
N ARG A 47 4.48 -2.95 -15.56
CA ARG A 47 4.50 -1.51 -15.42
C ARG A 47 5.50 -1.05 -14.35
N LEU A 48 5.61 -1.76 -13.23
CA LEU A 48 6.59 -1.46 -12.19
C LEU A 48 8.03 -1.73 -12.64
N VAL A 49 8.27 -2.79 -13.42
CA VAL A 49 9.61 -3.05 -14.00
C VAL A 49 10.05 -1.91 -14.90
N GLU A 50 9.15 -1.45 -15.78
CA GLU A 50 9.42 -0.34 -16.70
C GLU A 50 9.58 0.99 -15.97
N HIS A 51 8.67 1.30 -15.03
CA HIS A 51 8.62 2.59 -14.34
C HIS A 51 9.82 2.84 -13.41
N TYR A 52 10.32 1.78 -12.77
CA TYR A 52 11.44 1.86 -11.83
C TYR A 52 12.76 1.31 -12.37
N GLU A 53 12.81 0.98 -13.66
CA GLU A 53 13.99 0.36 -14.32
C GLU A 53 14.56 -0.82 -13.51
N LEU A 54 13.67 -1.71 -13.03
CA LEU A 54 14.06 -2.76 -12.08
C LEU A 54 14.82 -3.89 -12.77
N ASP A 55 16.07 -4.10 -12.35
CA ASP A 55 16.90 -5.23 -12.80
C ASP A 55 16.34 -6.61 -12.41
N LYS A 56 15.49 -6.66 -11.37
CA LYS A 56 15.04 -7.91 -10.74
C LYS A 56 13.53 -8.03 -10.80
N GLU A 57 13.04 -8.95 -11.63
CA GLU A 57 11.61 -9.27 -11.75
C GLU A 57 10.97 -9.63 -10.39
N LYS A 58 11.70 -10.32 -9.51
CA LYS A 58 11.22 -10.68 -8.17
C LYS A 58 10.83 -9.47 -7.31
N THR A 59 11.55 -8.35 -7.45
CA THR A 59 11.23 -7.12 -6.71
C THR A 59 9.89 -6.57 -7.17
N ALA A 60 9.69 -6.47 -8.49
CA ALA A 60 8.45 -5.99 -9.08
C ALA A 60 7.26 -6.92 -8.74
N ILE A 61 7.46 -8.24 -8.75
CA ILE A 61 6.42 -9.21 -8.34
C ILE A 61 6.01 -8.99 -6.88
N ASN A 62 6.99 -8.82 -5.98
CA ASN A 62 6.73 -8.56 -4.58
C ASN A 62 5.96 -7.24 -4.39
N TRP A 63 6.41 -6.16 -5.04
CA TRP A 63 5.74 -4.86 -4.98
C TRP A 63 4.32 -4.93 -5.55
N ALA A 64 4.13 -5.54 -6.72
CA ALA A 64 2.81 -5.75 -7.31
C ALA A 64 1.89 -6.55 -6.38
N SER A 65 2.40 -7.52 -5.62
CA SER A 65 1.59 -8.28 -4.66
C SER A 65 1.10 -7.46 -3.46
N GLN A 66 1.79 -6.39 -3.10
CA GLN A 66 1.40 -5.48 -2.02
C GLN A 66 0.52 -4.33 -2.52
N ILE A 67 0.83 -3.80 -3.70
CA ILE A 67 0.11 -2.68 -4.32
C ILE A 67 -1.25 -3.12 -4.86
N TRP A 68 -1.31 -4.27 -5.56
CA TRP A 68 -2.51 -4.72 -6.27
C TRP A 68 -3.77 -4.83 -5.38
N PRO A 69 -3.71 -5.44 -4.17
CA PRO A 69 -4.88 -5.59 -3.32
C PRO A 69 -5.47 -4.25 -2.86
N ILE A 70 -4.64 -3.21 -2.72
CA ILE A 70 -5.10 -1.90 -2.23
C ILE A 70 -6.06 -1.27 -3.24
N ALA A 71 -5.78 -1.41 -4.54
CA ALA A 71 -6.63 -0.86 -5.60
C ALA A 71 -7.80 -1.77 -6.03
N ASN A 72 -7.72 -3.08 -5.77
CA ASN A 72 -8.66 -4.07 -6.37
C ASN A 72 -9.37 -4.99 -5.37
N ALA A 73 -8.95 -5.05 -4.11
CA ALA A 73 -9.49 -5.99 -3.13
C ALA A 73 -9.90 -5.34 -1.81
N MET A 74 -9.41 -4.15 -1.51
CA MET A 74 -9.82 -3.39 -0.34
C MET A 74 -11.19 -2.76 -0.56
N GLU A 75 -12.07 -2.88 0.43
CA GLU A 75 -13.45 -2.41 0.36
C GLU A 75 -13.81 -1.58 1.60
N ILE A 76 -14.80 -0.70 1.47
CA ILE A 76 -15.39 0.03 2.59
C ILE A 76 -15.86 -0.96 3.67
N GLY A 77 -15.63 -0.63 4.94
CA GLY A 77 -15.90 -1.49 6.10
C GLY A 77 -14.80 -2.51 6.41
N ASN A 78 -13.72 -2.55 5.63
CA ASN A 78 -12.54 -3.33 5.98
C ASN A 78 -11.75 -2.63 7.10
N LEU A 79 -11.08 -3.41 7.96
CA LEU A 79 -10.26 -2.86 9.02
C LEU A 79 -8.81 -2.70 8.57
N VAL A 80 -8.19 -1.59 8.98
CA VAL A 80 -6.77 -1.29 8.79
C VAL A 80 -6.09 -1.32 10.13
N VAL A 81 -4.97 -2.04 10.22
CA VAL A 81 -4.13 -2.12 11.41
C VAL A 81 -2.76 -1.52 11.09
N LEU A 82 -2.32 -0.57 11.92
CA LEU A 82 -1.02 0.08 11.83
C LEU A 82 -0.28 -0.04 13.18
N PRO A 83 0.64 -1.00 13.33
CA PRO A 83 1.48 -1.09 14.52
C PRO A 83 2.46 0.08 14.58
N SER A 84 2.50 0.78 15.71
CA SER A 84 3.42 1.92 15.88
C SER A 84 4.87 1.47 15.89
N LYS A 85 5.74 2.26 15.25
CA LYS A 85 7.20 2.14 15.33
C LYS A 85 7.81 2.97 16.45
N PHE A 86 7.06 3.92 17.00
CA PHE A 86 7.54 4.87 18.00
C PHE A 86 7.15 4.49 19.43
N ASN A 87 6.06 3.74 19.59
CA ASN A 87 5.57 3.33 20.90
C ASN A 87 4.89 1.94 20.84
N ARG A 88 4.36 1.46 21.97
CA ARG A 88 3.75 0.13 22.10
C ARG A 88 2.24 0.13 21.80
N THR A 89 1.79 0.88 20.81
CA THR A 89 0.38 0.90 20.39
C THR A 89 0.16 0.21 19.04
N ILE A 90 -1.09 -0.15 18.81
CA ILE A 90 -1.60 -0.58 17.52
C ILE A 90 -2.78 0.33 17.19
N HIS A 91 -2.66 1.07 16.10
CA HIS A 91 -3.75 1.90 15.59
C HIS A 91 -4.66 1.02 14.73
N VAL A 92 -5.98 1.20 14.89
CA VAL A 92 -7.00 0.49 14.13
C VAL A 92 -7.95 1.50 13.53
N GLY A 93 -8.17 1.41 12.23
CA GLY A 93 -9.12 2.23 11.48
C GLY A 93 -10.04 1.36 10.63
N GLU A 94 -11.09 1.97 10.10
CA GLU A 94 -12.02 1.37 9.15
C GLU A 94 -11.95 2.12 7.82
N VAL A 95 -11.95 1.40 6.70
CA VAL A 95 -11.99 2.00 5.37
C VAL A 95 -13.37 2.60 5.15
N THR A 96 -13.44 3.91 4.96
CA THR A 96 -14.70 4.65 4.76
C THR A 96 -14.89 5.18 3.33
N GLY A 97 -13.86 5.08 2.47
CA GLY A 97 -13.92 5.54 1.08
C GLY A 97 -12.61 5.32 0.31
N ASP A 98 -12.61 5.82 -0.93
CA ASP A 98 -11.48 5.85 -1.87
C ASP A 98 -10.70 7.18 -1.80
#